data_AF-A0A9D1SJC5-F1
#
_entry.id   AF-A0A9D1SJC5-F1
#
_cell.length_a   1.000
_cell.length_b   1.000
_cell.length_c   1.000
_cell.angle_alpha   90.00
_cell.angle_beta   90.00
_cell.angle_gamma   90.00
#
_symmetry.space_group_name_H-M   'P 1'
#
loop_
_entity.id
_entity.type
_entity.pdbx_description
1 polymer ?
#
loop_
_entity_poly.entity_id
_entity_poly.type
_entity_poly.pdbx_seq_one_letter_code
_entity_poly.pdbx_strand_id
1 'polypeptide(L)'
;MKKSLTILALATACAAVLGASGCAAASVRLTVDSYWYIDSHEGIQPTSIDPEDQTPRRTPESLLYELTFDEESGANKSYRVDYFTDSENFAEGEDAHYLRTVFYATTFDWSTDTNEEYRLTAEQAGQLDTDAPHLEGTVETVYVLETEFKVSGMYVFGGKDTAANAENSVEFTDYMNTVTYFRSSRNFLEPVYSYKKVHTTTPLTLNPASAETMCTQIEYEYEVFYNLDCTELTYNYKEFGENDSEANPLNGKVSGLHNSDAFFDNNQLYTAVRGMSLSEGFSANISLFVPENMGVMKVRITGGAQGELNPETDKGIIDALEAKYGTPAIPEKDEESTEETEGEEVQHSYIYYNPVSIASADGRGVVRNVWYAAIPDEDNNTYRATMLYLSQPLSYGLGTWEFTLAEVESVLGDLA
;
A
#
# COMPACT_ATOMS: atom_id res chain seq x y z
N MET A 1 8.61 33.19 13.19
CA MET A 1 8.25 31.81 13.60
C MET A 1 9.21 30.87 12.92
N LYS A 2 10.06 30.18 13.70
CA LYS A 2 11.04 29.23 13.15
C LYS A 2 10.24 28.05 12.59
N LYS A 3 10.31 27.83 11.28
CA LYS A 3 9.84 26.59 10.67
C LYS A 3 10.76 25.49 11.16
N SER A 4 10.34 24.77 12.19
CA SER A 4 10.96 23.50 12.55
C SER A 4 10.74 22.59 11.34
N LEU A 5 11.79 22.32 10.57
CA LEU A 5 11.83 21.08 9.80
C LEU A 5 11.82 19.98 10.86
N THR A 6 10.63 19.53 11.26
CA THR A 6 10.52 18.26 11.98
C THR A 6 10.83 17.21 10.94
N ILE A 7 12.06 16.69 10.98
CA ILE A 7 12.46 15.50 10.24
C ILE A 7 11.62 14.38 10.84
N LEU A 8 10.45 14.14 10.27
CA LEU A 8 9.58 13.04 10.64
C LEU A 8 10.31 11.79 10.16
N ALA A 9 11.01 11.11 11.07
CA ALA A 9 11.43 9.76 10.77
C ALA A 9 10.15 8.93 10.73
N LEU A 10 9.76 8.48 9.55
CA LEU A 10 8.54 7.71 9.38
C LEU A 10 8.92 6.22 9.35
N ALA A 11 8.55 5.52 10.42
CA ALA A 11 8.37 4.07 10.43
C ALA A 11 6.89 3.73 10.16
N THR A 12 6.29 4.29 9.10
CA THR A 12 5.00 3.77 8.62
C THR A 12 5.26 2.81 7.46
N ALA A 13 5.10 1.53 7.78
CA ALA A 13 5.44 0.36 6.97
C ALA A 13 4.87 0.35 5.55
N CYS A 14 3.84 1.13 5.27
CA CYS A 14 3.10 1.02 4.02
C CYS A 14 2.93 2.33 3.24
N ALA A 15 3.50 3.46 3.66
CA ALA A 15 3.25 4.70 2.91
C ALA A 15 4.30 5.82 3.01
N ALA A 16 5.35 5.74 3.81
CA ALA A 16 6.24 6.90 3.94
C ALA A 16 7.32 6.97 2.86
N VAL A 17 7.04 7.67 1.76
CA VAL A 17 8.12 8.26 0.94
C VAL A 17 8.52 9.57 1.63
N LEU A 18 9.80 9.80 1.89
CA LEU A 18 10.33 11.11 2.27
C LEU A 18 11.39 11.53 1.26
N GLY A 19 11.08 12.54 0.45
CA GLY A 19 11.93 13.08 -0.61
C GLY A 19 11.32 14.37 -1.14
N ALA A 20 12.16 15.38 -1.40
CA ALA A 20 11.71 16.74 -1.66
C ALA A 20 11.50 17.00 -3.16
N SER A 21 10.66 17.99 -3.46
CA SER A 21 10.04 18.29 -4.76
C SER A 21 10.95 18.93 -5.85
N GLY A 22 10.51 18.77 -7.12
CA GLY A 22 10.94 19.50 -8.34
C GLY A 22 11.46 18.56 -9.44
N CYS A 23 11.14 18.63 -10.74
CA CYS A 23 10.50 19.62 -11.62
C CYS A 23 9.74 18.88 -12.76
N ALA A 24 8.85 19.59 -13.44
CA ALA A 24 7.94 19.07 -14.47
C ALA A 24 8.63 18.43 -15.69
N ALA A 25 8.09 17.29 -16.13
CA ALA A 25 8.29 16.72 -17.46
C ALA A 25 6.92 16.26 -18.01
N ALA A 26 6.81 16.19 -19.33
CA ALA A 26 5.55 16.16 -20.07
C ALA A 26 4.65 14.94 -19.79
N SER A 27 3.34 15.20 -19.94
CA SER A 27 2.18 14.37 -19.63
C SER A 27 2.10 13.06 -20.42
N VAL A 28 1.97 11.95 -19.69
CA VAL A 28 1.16 10.81 -20.09
C VAL A 28 0.30 10.49 -18.88
N ARG A 29 -1.03 10.64 -18.97
CA ARG A 29 -1.92 10.07 -17.94
C ARG A 29 -1.64 8.57 -17.94
N LEU A 30 -1.07 8.08 -16.85
CA LEU A 30 -0.74 6.67 -16.71
C LEU A 30 -2.05 5.88 -16.74
N THR A 31 -2.19 4.96 -17.68
CA THR A 31 -3.35 4.07 -17.69
C THR A 31 -3.20 3.06 -16.57
N VAL A 32 -4.26 2.90 -15.78
CA VAL A 32 -4.34 1.99 -14.63
C VAL A 32 -5.47 0.99 -14.80
N ASP A 33 -5.79 0.63 -16.04
CA ASP A 33 -6.91 -0.25 -16.40
C ASP A 33 -6.50 -1.69 -16.70
N SER A 34 -5.21 -1.93 -16.96
CA SER A 34 -4.73 -3.14 -17.65
C SER A 34 -5.02 -4.43 -16.91
N TYR A 35 -5.11 -4.36 -15.58
CA TYR A 35 -5.34 -5.52 -14.72
C TYR A 35 -6.65 -5.45 -13.93
N TRP A 36 -7.45 -4.42 -14.18
CA TRP A 36 -8.76 -4.21 -13.60
C TRP A 36 -9.86 -4.69 -14.56
N TYR A 37 -10.06 -6.01 -14.66
CA TYR A 37 -11.13 -6.71 -15.42
C TYR A 37 -12.26 -5.78 -15.96
N ILE A 38 -12.25 -5.46 -17.27
CA ILE A 38 -13.09 -4.41 -17.87
C ILE A 38 -14.41 -4.96 -18.44
N ASP A 39 -14.83 -6.19 -18.09
CA ASP A 39 -16.18 -6.70 -18.44
C ASP A 39 -17.21 -6.45 -17.32
N SER A 40 -17.16 -5.26 -16.72
CA SER A 40 -17.86 -4.95 -15.49
C SER A 40 -18.65 -3.64 -15.54
N HIS A 41 -19.65 -3.51 -14.66
CA HIS A 41 -20.47 -2.31 -14.53
C HIS A 41 -19.59 -1.11 -14.20
N GLU A 42 -19.61 -0.08 -15.06
CA GLU A 42 -18.89 1.19 -14.86
C GLU A 42 -17.36 1.10 -14.67
N GLY A 43 -16.74 -0.03 -15.07
CA GLY A 43 -15.29 -0.24 -14.92
C GLY A 43 -14.87 -0.61 -13.50
N ILE A 44 -15.81 -1.03 -12.67
CA ILE A 44 -15.57 -1.59 -11.34
C ILE A 44 -15.73 -3.09 -11.43
N GLN A 45 -14.68 -3.84 -11.13
CA GLN A 45 -14.73 -5.31 -11.07
C GLN A 45 -15.98 -5.80 -10.31
N PRO A 46 -16.58 -6.96 -10.65
CA PRO A 46 -17.79 -7.48 -9.99
C PRO A 46 -17.55 -7.86 -8.52
N THR A 47 -17.39 -6.87 -7.66
CA THR A 47 -16.92 -6.94 -6.27
C THR A 47 -17.73 -6.02 -5.37
N SER A 48 -18.80 -5.44 -5.93
CA SER A 48 -19.66 -4.45 -5.29
C SER A 48 -20.40 -5.09 -4.12
N ILE A 49 -20.02 -4.73 -2.90
CA ILE A 49 -20.76 -5.07 -1.70
C ILE A 49 -21.65 -3.88 -1.42
N ASP A 50 -22.94 -4.02 -1.70
CA ASP A 50 -23.92 -3.31 -0.87
C ASP A 50 -24.03 -4.15 0.41
N PRO A 51 -23.71 -3.60 1.60
CA PRO A 51 -23.80 -4.33 2.87
C PRO A 51 -25.23 -4.85 3.17
N GLU A 52 -26.26 -4.32 2.50
CA GLU A 52 -27.64 -4.83 2.55
C GLU A 52 -27.94 -5.91 1.49
N ASP A 53 -27.09 -6.07 0.47
CA ASP A 53 -27.25 -7.02 -0.63
C ASP A 53 -26.64 -8.38 -0.28
N GLN A 54 -27.48 -9.28 0.24
CA GLN A 54 -27.13 -10.67 0.55
C GLN A 54 -26.98 -11.57 -0.69
N THR A 55 -26.69 -11.02 -1.88
CA THR A 55 -26.40 -11.87 -3.04
C THR A 55 -25.11 -12.67 -2.79
N PRO A 56 -25.14 -14.02 -2.91
CA PRO A 56 -24.02 -14.90 -2.53
C PRO A 56 -22.68 -14.75 -3.29
N ARG A 57 -22.49 -13.68 -4.09
CA ARG A 57 -21.47 -13.60 -5.15
C ARG A 57 -20.56 -12.37 -5.10
N ARG A 58 -20.62 -11.58 -4.03
CA ARG A 58 -19.91 -10.30 -3.90
C ARG A 58 -19.19 -10.28 -2.56
N THR A 59 -18.05 -10.96 -2.48
CA THR A 59 -17.17 -10.98 -1.31
C THR A 59 -16.00 -10.02 -1.49
N PRO A 60 -15.50 -9.38 -0.42
CA PRO A 60 -14.31 -8.54 -0.48
C PRO A 60 -13.07 -9.41 -0.74
N GLU A 61 -12.02 -8.84 -1.33
CA GLU A 61 -10.68 -9.42 -1.20
C GLU A 61 -10.19 -9.14 0.21
N SER A 62 -9.73 -10.16 0.92
CA SER A 62 -8.99 -9.96 2.16
C SER A 62 -7.69 -10.73 2.06
N LEU A 63 -6.58 -10.02 2.19
CA LEU A 63 -5.23 -10.55 2.06
C LEU A 63 -4.48 -10.30 3.36
N LEU A 64 -3.87 -11.35 3.90
CA LEU A 64 -3.10 -11.32 5.11
C LEU A 64 -1.63 -11.61 4.78
N TYR A 65 -0.76 -10.73 5.24
CA TYR A 65 0.67 -10.80 5.04
C TYR A 65 1.37 -10.94 6.39
N GLU A 66 2.28 -11.90 6.49
CA GLU A 66 3.18 -12.05 7.62
C GLU A 66 4.32 -11.04 7.50
N LEU A 67 4.69 -10.41 8.61
CA LEU A 67 5.86 -9.54 8.69
C LEU A 67 7.08 -10.33 9.20
N THR A 68 8.10 -10.48 8.38
CA THR A 68 9.42 -10.94 8.81
C THR A 68 10.41 -9.77 8.84
N PHE A 69 11.52 -9.95 9.55
CA PHE A 69 12.52 -8.91 9.72
C PHE A 69 13.92 -9.39 9.37
N ASP A 70 14.52 -8.75 8.37
CA ASP A 70 15.93 -8.92 8.04
C ASP A 70 16.78 -7.91 8.83
N GLU A 71 17.32 -8.37 9.96
CA GLU A 71 18.28 -7.61 10.77
C GLU A 71 19.67 -7.52 10.14
N GLU A 72 20.03 -8.40 9.20
CA GLU A 72 21.37 -8.46 8.61
C GLU A 72 21.60 -7.33 7.60
N SER A 73 20.56 -6.83 6.95
CA SER A 73 20.62 -5.57 6.18
C SER A 73 20.83 -4.32 7.05
N GLY A 74 20.72 -4.45 8.38
CA GLY A 74 20.99 -3.39 9.35
C GLY A 74 22.46 -2.99 9.39
N ALA A 75 22.72 -1.68 9.28
CA ALA A 75 24.06 -1.09 9.32
C ALA A 75 24.27 -0.09 10.46
N ASN A 76 23.22 0.23 11.23
CA ASN A 76 23.32 1.13 12.36
C ASN A 76 24.17 0.52 13.49
N LYS A 77 25.12 1.30 14.01
CA LYS A 77 26.05 0.87 15.08
C LYS A 77 25.75 1.49 16.43
N SER A 78 24.84 2.46 16.46
CA SER A 78 24.49 3.25 17.65
C SER A 78 23.33 2.60 18.41
N TYR A 79 22.45 1.91 17.69
CA TYR A 79 21.33 1.15 18.23
C TYR A 79 20.81 0.17 17.18
N ARG A 80 19.95 -0.76 17.62
CA ARG A 80 19.21 -1.69 16.78
C ARG A 80 17.74 -1.74 17.16
N VAL A 81 16.95 -2.44 16.37
CA VAL A 81 15.58 -2.83 16.68
C VAL A 81 15.47 -4.35 16.62
N ASP A 82 14.81 -4.93 17.62
CA ASP A 82 14.51 -6.35 17.71
C ASP A 82 12.99 -6.47 17.62
N TYR A 83 12.46 -7.05 16.54
CA TYR A 83 11.01 -7.26 16.35
C TYR A 83 10.58 -8.63 16.89
N PHE A 84 9.38 -8.71 17.45
CA PHE A 84 8.84 -9.96 18.01
C PHE A 84 8.12 -10.80 16.94
N THR A 85 8.85 -11.15 15.88
CA THR A 85 8.32 -11.85 14.69
C THR A 85 8.56 -13.37 14.71
N ASP A 86 8.98 -13.94 15.85
CA ASP A 86 9.28 -15.38 15.96
C ASP A 86 8.03 -16.25 16.24
N SER A 87 6.85 -15.65 16.42
CA SER A 87 5.62 -16.36 16.78
C SER A 87 4.93 -16.97 15.56
N GLU A 88 4.60 -18.26 15.61
CA GLU A 88 3.79 -18.93 14.58
C GLU A 88 2.36 -18.35 14.47
N ASN A 89 1.84 -17.75 15.55
CA ASN A 89 0.57 -17.02 15.51
C ASN A 89 0.84 -15.53 15.32
N PHE A 90 1.14 -15.15 14.08
CA PHE A 90 1.53 -13.78 13.73
C PHE A 90 0.33 -12.80 13.63
N ALA A 91 -0.91 -13.31 13.54
CA ALA A 91 -2.10 -12.49 13.32
C ALA A 91 -2.90 -12.18 14.62
N GLU A 92 -2.62 -12.87 15.72
CA GLU A 92 -3.33 -12.72 16.98
C GLU A 92 -2.37 -12.63 18.18
N GLY A 93 -2.88 -12.13 19.31
CA GLY A 93 -2.10 -11.99 20.54
C GLY A 93 -1.39 -10.64 20.68
N GLU A 94 -0.52 -10.55 21.69
CA GLU A 94 0.19 -9.31 22.06
C GLU A 94 1.38 -9.02 21.10
N ASP A 95 1.93 -10.06 20.47
CA ASP A 95 3.07 -9.98 19.55
C ASP A 95 2.65 -10.09 18.08
N ALA A 96 1.41 -9.72 17.76
CA ALA A 96 0.92 -9.76 16.38
C ALA A 96 1.77 -8.87 15.46
N HIS A 97 2.17 -9.42 14.31
CA HIS A 97 3.08 -8.82 13.35
C HIS A 97 2.60 -9.12 11.92
N TYR A 98 1.72 -8.26 11.42
CA TYR A 98 1.09 -8.48 10.12
C TYR A 98 0.70 -7.19 9.42
N LEU A 99 0.42 -7.34 8.13
CA LEU A 99 -0.34 -6.40 7.32
C LEU A 99 -1.57 -7.14 6.79
N ARG A 100 -2.76 -6.55 6.93
CA ARG A 100 -3.99 -7.04 6.32
C ARG A 100 -4.57 -5.96 5.42
N THR A 101 -5.00 -6.34 4.22
CA THR A 101 -5.71 -5.44 3.31
C THR A 101 -7.08 -6.01 2.97
N VAL A 102 -8.11 -5.17 3.04
CA VAL A 102 -9.47 -5.52 2.60
C VAL A 102 -9.86 -4.60 1.45
N PHE A 103 -10.20 -5.18 0.31
CA PHE A 103 -10.50 -4.46 -0.92
C PHE A 103 -11.89 -4.82 -1.44
N TYR A 104 -12.73 -3.81 -1.69
CA TYR A 104 -14.10 -3.99 -2.16
C TYR A 104 -14.61 -2.75 -2.88
N ALA A 105 -15.83 -2.81 -3.41
CA ALA A 105 -16.52 -1.63 -3.93
C ALA A 105 -17.81 -1.37 -3.15
N THR A 106 -18.15 -0.09 -2.96
CA THR A 106 -19.33 0.37 -2.24
C THR A 106 -19.90 1.63 -2.89
N THR A 107 -21.06 2.07 -2.41
CA THR A 107 -21.70 3.32 -2.79
C THR A 107 -21.11 4.50 -2.03
N PHE A 108 -20.89 5.64 -2.70
CA PHE A 108 -20.47 6.92 -2.13
C PHE A 108 -21.42 8.03 -2.57
N ASP A 109 -22.04 8.73 -1.61
CA ASP A 109 -22.93 9.85 -1.90
C ASP A 109 -22.19 11.19 -1.73
N TRP A 110 -21.88 11.83 -2.87
CA TRP A 110 -21.23 13.12 -2.91
C TRP A 110 -22.05 14.25 -2.27
N SER A 111 -23.31 14.03 -1.87
CA SER A 111 -24.11 15.01 -1.13
C SER A 111 -23.97 14.89 0.39
N THR A 112 -23.49 13.75 0.91
CA THR A 112 -23.41 13.47 2.36
C THR A 112 -22.02 13.06 2.84
N ASP A 113 -21.33 12.22 2.07
CA ASP A 113 -20.14 11.46 2.50
C ASP A 113 -18.83 12.21 2.23
N THR A 114 -18.91 13.44 1.74
CA THR A 114 -17.77 14.33 1.47
C THR A 114 -17.77 15.56 2.38
N ASN A 115 -16.69 16.33 2.33
CA ASN A 115 -16.57 17.62 3.01
C ASN A 115 -17.67 18.58 2.54
N GLU A 116 -18.21 19.41 3.45
CA GLU A 116 -19.27 20.37 3.12
C GLU A 116 -18.95 21.26 1.91
N GLU A 117 -17.67 21.61 1.70
CA GLU A 117 -17.22 22.42 0.58
C GLU A 117 -17.32 21.70 -0.78
N TYR A 118 -17.29 20.36 -0.79
CA TYR A 118 -17.29 19.52 -1.99
C TYR A 118 -18.62 18.84 -2.26
N ARG A 119 -19.64 19.09 -1.41
CA ARG A 119 -20.94 18.45 -1.57
C ARG A 119 -21.61 18.83 -2.89
N LEU A 120 -22.04 17.81 -3.63
CA LEU A 120 -22.83 18.00 -4.84
C LEU A 120 -24.31 18.15 -4.51
N THR A 121 -24.96 19.12 -5.16
CA THR A 121 -26.42 19.17 -5.22
C THR A 121 -26.93 18.36 -6.42
N ALA A 122 -28.19 17.91 -6.36
CA ALA A 122 -28.83 17.22 -7.48
C ALA A 122 -28.87 18.07 -8.77
N GLU A 123 -28.95 19.40 -8.65
CA GLU A 123 -28.88 20.31 -9.80
C GLU A 123 -27.49 20.31 -10.43
N GLN A 124 -26.42 20.42 -9.63
CA GLN A 124 -25.05 20.36 -10.12
C GLN A 124 -24.74 19.02 -10.75
N ALA A 125 -25.17 17.92 -10.12
CA ALA A 125 -24.95 16.60 -10.67
C ALA A 125 -25.71 16.38 -11.99
N GLY A 126 -26.94 16.90 -12.11
CA GLY A 126 -27.70 16.89 -13.37
C GLY A 126 -27.14 17.78 -14.48
N GLN A 127 -26.13 18.61 -14.19
CA GLN A 127 -25.41 19.44 -15.16
C GLN A 127 -24.07 18.82 -15.58
N LEU A 128 -23.63 17.73 -14.93
CA LEU A 128 -22.46 16.99 -15.35
C LEU A 128 -22.73 16.33 -16.71
N ASP A 129 -21.67 16.20 -17.52
CA ASP A 129 -21.78 15.69 -18.87
C ASP A 129 -22.42 14.29 -18.87
N THR A 130 -23.55 14.15 -19.56
CA THR A 130 -24.38 12.93 -19.56
C THR A 130 -23.69 11.73 -20.19
N ASP A 131 -22.57 11.95 -20.88
CA ASP A 131 -21.75 10.90 -21.50
C ASP A 131 -20.67 10.33 -20.56
N ALA A 132 -20.54 10.82 -19.32
CA ALA A 132 -19.62 10.29 -18.31
C ALA A 132 -20.38 9.50 -17.21
N PRO A 133 -20.59 8.18 -17.35
CA PRO A 133 -21.40 7.36 -16.44
C PRO A 133 -20.66 7.09 -15.13
N HIS A 134 -20.62 8.07 -14.24
CA HIS A 134 -20.04 7.90 -12.91
C HIS A 134 -20.99 8.30 -11.77
N LEU A 135 -22.14 8.92 -12.06
CA LEU A 135 -23.08 9.33 -11.03
C LEU A 135 -24.53 8.98 -11.40
N GLU A 136 -25.21 8.29 -10.48
CA GLU A 136 -26.67 8.20 -10.45
C GLU A 136 -27.20 9.28 -9.49
N GLY A 137 -27.54 10.46 -10.03
CA GLY A 137 -27.81 11.61 -9.18
C GLY A 137 -26.52 12.10 -8.52
N THR A 138 -26.42 12.05 -7.19
CA THR A 138 -25.19 12.42 -6.44
C THR A 138 -24.36 11.19 -6.03
N VAL A 139 -24.76 10.00 -6.47
CA VAL A 139 -24.24 8.74 -5.96
C VAL A 139 -23.32 8.08 -6.99
N GLU A 140 -22.13 7.67 -6.58
CA GLU A 140 -21.15 6.93 -7.39
C GLU A 140 -20.83 5.59 -6.72
N THR A 141 -20.56 4.56 -7.52
CA THR A 141 -19.90 3.35 -6.99
C THR A 141 -18.39 3.61 -6.98
N VAL A 142 -17.73 3.37 -5.85
CA VAL A 142 -16.28 3.58 -5.66
C VAL A 142 -15.64 2.34 -5.05
N TYR A 143 -14.33 2.22 -5.22
CA TYR A 143 -13.52 1.25 -4.51
C TYR A 143 -13.17 1.74 -3.10
N VAL A 144 -12.99 0.77 -2.20
CA VAL A 144 -12.48 0.97 -0.85
C VAL A 144 -11.30 0.03 -0.61
N LEU A 145 -10.22 0.59 -0.09
CA LEU A 145 -9.08 -0.15 0.46
C LEU A 145 -8.97 0.15 1.95
N GLU A 146 -9.17 -0.88 2.75
CA GLU A 146 -8.86 -0.86 4.18
C GLU A 146 -7.50 -1.53 4.40
N THR A 147 -6.72 -1.01 5.33
CA THR A 147 -5.43 -1.61 5.70
C THR A 147 -5.28 -1.58 7.20
N GLU A 148 -4.90 -2.71 7.78
CA GLU A 148 -4.55 -2.88 9.18
C GLU A 148 -3.11 -3.36 9.25
N PHE A 149 -2.29 -2.71 10.06
CA PHE A 149 -0.92 -3.11 10.35
C PHE A 149 -0.70 -3.14 11.85
N LYS A 150 -0.01 -4.18 12.32
CA LYS A 150 0.41 -4.33 13.72
C LYS A 150 1.82 -4.87 13.77
N VAL A 151 2.60 -4.40 14.74
CA VAL A 151 3.94 -4.93 15.04
C VAL A 151 4.32 -4.60 16.47
N SER A 152 5.03 -5.52 17.14
CA SER A 152 5.64 -5.29 18.45
C SER A 152 7.15 -5.54 18.38
N GLY A 153 7.90 -4.90 19.28
CA GLY A 153 9.34 -5.07 19.36
C GLY A 153 9.99 -4.18 20.42
N MET A 154 11.31 -4.05 20.32
CA MET A 154 12.07 -3.13 21.15
C MET A 154 13.21 -2.47 20.38
N TYR A 155 13.46 -1.20 20.65
CA TYR A 155 14.71 -0.57 20.27
C TYR A 155 15.74 -0.76 21.39
N VAL A 156 16.99 -1.03 21.04
CA VAL A 156 18.09 -1.24 22.00
C VAL A 156 19.26 -0.32 21.69
N PHE A 157 19.56 0.58 22.61
CA PHE A 157 20.68 1.50 22.53
C PHE A 157 22.02 0.79 22.80
N GLY A 158 22.95 0.94 21.87
CA GLY A 158 24.26 0.28 21.88
C GLY A 158 24.54 -0.49 20.58
N GLY A 159 25.73 -1.09 20.48
CA GLY A 159 26.07 -1.93 19.34
C GLY A 159 25.25 -3.23 19.29
N LYS A 160 25.38 -3.99 18.19
CA LYS A 160 24.63 -5.24 17.96
C LYS A 160 24.71 -6.23 19.13
N ASP A 161 25.87 -6.33 19.77
CA ASP A 161 26.11 -7.26 20.88
C ASP A 161 25.68 -6.74 22.28
N THR A 162 25.13 -5.53 22.36
CA THR A 162 24.69 -4.96 23.63
C THR A 162 23.40 -5.65 24.10
N ALA A 163 23.44 -6.31 25.25
CA ALA A 163 22.25 -6.90 25.86
C ALA A 163 21.20 -5.83 26.22
N ALA A 164 19.93 -6.11 25.91
CA ALA A 164 18.80 -5.28 26.29
C ALA A 164 18.57 -5.30 27.81
N ASN A 165 18.23 -4.16 28.38
CA ASN A 165 17.83 -3.97 29.76
C ASN A 165 17.01 -2.68 29.90
N ALA A 166 16.35 -2.49 31.04
CA ALA A 166 15.45 -1.37 31.27
C ALA A 166 16.08 0.03 31.13
N GLU A 167 17.41 0.19 31.19
CA GLU A 167 18.09 1.47 31.05
C GLU A 167 18.48 1.78 29.59
N ASN A 168 18.50 0.78 28.71
CA ASN A 168 18.93 0.93 27.32
C ASN A 168 17.91 0.47 26.27
N SER A 169 16.73 -0.01 26.66
CA SER A 169 15.71 -0.46 25.72
C SER A 169 14.40 0.33 25.82
N VAL A 170 13.69 0.42 24.70
CA VAL A 170 12.33 0.97 24.61
C VAL A 170 11.47 -0.06 23.87
N GLU A 171 10.58 -0.72 24.59
CA GLU A 171 9.58 -1.63 24.00
C GLU A 171 8.43 -0.85 23.37
N PHE A 172 7.81 -1.43 22.34
CA PHE A 172 6.69 -0.84 21.64
C PHE A 172 5.72 -1.87 21.10
N THR A 173 4.48 -1.42 20.91
CA THR A 173 3.43 -2.08 20.13
C THR A 173 2.79 -1.02 19.26
N ASP A 174 3.09 -1.09 17.97
CA ASP A 174 2.72 -0.11 16.97
C ASP A 174 1.55 -0.62 16.13
N TYR A 175 0.74 0.31 15.63
CA TYR A 175 -0.32 0.00 14.70
C TYR A 175 -0.58 1.12 13.69
N MET A 176 -1.18 0.74 12.56
CA MET A 176 -1.72 1.67 11.59
C MET A 176 -3.01 1.11 11.01
N ASN A 177 -4.03 1.95 10.91
CA ASN A 177 -5.28 1.65 10.23
C ASN A 177 -5.56 2.72 9.18
N THR A 178 -5.94 2.32 7.98
CA THR A 178 -6.34 3.24 6.91
C THR A 178 -7.64 2.80 6.27
N VAL A 179 -8.41 3.78 5.79
CA VAL A 179 -9.53 3.54 4.88
C VAL A 179 -9.40 4.55 3.73
N THR A 180 -9.35 4.08 2.49
CA THR A 180 -9.18 4.93 1.31
C THR A 180 -10.23 4.61 0.27
N TYR A 181 -10.93 5.63 -0.21
CA TYR A 181 -11.95 5.53 -1.24
C TYR A 181 -11.40 6.13 -2.52
N PHE A 182 -11.59 5.45 -3.63
CA PHE A 182 -11.14 5.90 -4.95
C PHE A 182 -12.04 5.40 -6.05
N ARG A 183 -12.05 6.15 -7.14
CA ARG A 183 -12.96 5.92 -8.26
C ARG A 183 -12.55 4.68 -9.05
N SER A 184 -13.38 4.29 -10.02
CA SER A 184 -13.10 3.14 -10.89
C SER A 184 -11.83 3.34 -11.74
N SER A 185 -11.32 2.25 -12.33
CA SER A 185 -10.15 2.31 -13.22
C SER A 185 -10.39 3.19 -14.46
N ARG A 186 -11.65 3.25 -14.95
CA ARG A 186 -12.09 4.17 -16.02
C ARG A 186 -11.97 5.64 -15.61
N ASN A 187 -12.10 5.91 -14.32
CA ASN A 187 -11.91 7.22 -13.70
C ASN A 187 -10.50 7.34 -13.06
N PHE A 188 -9.52 6.63 -13.63
CA PHE A 188 -8.10 6.72 -13.29
C PHE A 188 -7.73 6.39 -11.83
N LEU A 189 -8.61 5.72 -11.08
CA LEU A 189 -8.44 5.47 -9.64
C LEU A 189 -8.19 6.76 -8.84
N GLU A 190 -8.78 7.88 -9.29
CA GLU A 190 -8.68 9.16 -8.58
C GLU A 190 -9.21 9.00 -7.14
N PRO A 191 -8.48 9.50 -6.13
CA PRO A 191 -8.92 9.41 -4.74
C PRO A 191 -10.14 10.30 -4.49
N VAL A 192 -11.02 9.84 -3.59
CA VAL A 192 -12.24 10.52 -3.16
C VAL A 192 -12.14 10.89 -1.68
N TYR A 193 -11.65 9.97 -0.86
CA TYR A 193 -11.51 10.13 0.58
C TYR A 193 -10.36 9.29 1.11
N SER A 194 -9.67 9.75 2.15
CA SER A 194 -8.79 8.90 2.93
C SER A 194 -8.82 9.23 4.42
N TYR A 195 -8.73 8.20 5.24
CA TYR A 195 -8.54 8.27 6.67
C TYR A 195 -7.34 7.42 7.06
N LYS A 196 -6.59 7.90 8.05
CA LYS A 196 -5.50 7.13 8.66
C LYS A 196 -5.44 7.41 10.15
N LYS A 197 -5.20 6.36 10.93
CA LYS A 197 -4.85 6.43 12.34
C LYS A 197 -3.59 5.62 12.58
N VAL A 198 -2.61 6.21 13.26
CA VAL A 198 -1.30 5.61 13.49
C VAL A 198 -0.90 5.81 14.94
N HIS A 199 -0.33 4.77 15.51
CA HIS A 199 0.47 4.81 16.71
C HIS A 199 1.81 4.16 16.38
N THR A 200 2.90 4.92 16.48
CA THR A 200 4.22 4.40 16.13
C THR A 200 5.32 4.87 17.06
N THR A 201 6.23 3.97 17.36
CA THR A 201 7.53 4.21 17.99
C THR A 201 8.59 4.19 16.90
N THR A 202 9.06 5.38 16.54
CA THR A 202 9.92 5.57 15.37
C THR A 202 11.29 6.11 15.76
N PRO A 203 12.38 5.71 15.09
CA PRO A 203 13.71 6.21 15.43
C PRO A 203 13.79 7.72 15.21
N LEU A 204 14.31 8.49 16.15
CA LEU A 204 14.36 9.95 16.05
C LEU A 204 15.61 10.44 15.29
N THR A 205 16.73 9.71 15.40
CA THR A 205 18.03 10.13 14.87
C THR A 205 18.92 8.95 14.53
N LEU A 206 19.87 9.17 13.62
CA LEU A 206 20.87 8.18 13.25
C LEU A 206 21.82 7.83 14.41
N ASN A 207 22.20 8.83 15.21
CA ASN A 207 23.19 8.70 16.28
C ASN A 207 22.66 9.31 17.57
N PRO A 208 21.82 8.59 18.32
CA PRO A 208 21.31 9.06 19.60
C PRO A 208 22.42 9.11 20.65
N ALA A 209 22.23 9.94 21.68
CA ALA A 209 23.17 10.07 22.80
C ALA A 209 22.82 9.13 23.96
N SER A 210 21.59 8.61 23.98
CA SER A 210 21.01 7.76 25.02
C SER A 210 19.81 7.00 24.47
N ALA A 211 19.31 6.01 25.21
CA ALA A 211 18.07 5.32 24.87
C ALA A 211 16.87 6.27 24.78
N GLU A 212 16.78 7.27 25.66
CA GLU A 212 15.71 8.29 25.66
C GLU A 212 15.68 9.16 24.40
N THR A 213 16.79 9.24 23.64
CA THR A 213 16.89 10.09 22.44
C THR A 213 16.92 9.29 21.14
N MET A 214 16.76 7.97 21.24
CA MET A 214 16.84 7.02 20.13
C MET A 214 15.58 6.99 19.29
N CYS A 215 14.43 6.97 19.95
CA CYS A 215 13.12 6.89 19.31
C CYS A 215 12.16 7.89 19.95
N THR A 216 11.07 8.15 19.25
CA THR A 216 9.93 8.93 19.76
C THR A 216 8.66 8.17 19.44
N GLN A 217 7.69 8.26 20.34
CA GLN A 217 6.34 7.83 20.06
C GLN A 217 5.61 8.96 19.35
N ILE A 218 4.84 8.63 18.33
CA ILE A 218 3.99 9.55 17.59
C ILE A 218 2.64 8.86 17.42
N GLU A 219 1.59 9.52 17.88
CA GLU A 219 0.22 9.14 17.57
C GLU A 219 -0.43 10.25 16.76
N TYR A 220 -1.05 9.88 15.64
CA TYR A 220 -1.73 10.86 14.79
C TYR A 220 -2.89 10.22 14.04
N GLU A 221 -3.82 11.07 13.65
CA GLU A 221 -4.85 10.74 12.69
C GLU A 221 -4.96 11.84 11.64
N TYR A 222 -5.37 11.46 10.44
CA TYR A 222 -5.79 12.43 9.43
C TYR A 222 -7.02 11.97 8.67
N GLU A 223 -7.68 12.96 8.09
CA GLU A 223 -8.76 12.79 7.14
C GLU A 223 -8.53 13.70 5.94
N VAL A 224 -8.73 13.19 4.73
CA VAL A 224 -8.57 13.92 3.47
C VAL A 224 -9.82 13.72 2.63
N PHE A 225 -10.35 14.82 2.11
CA PHE A 225 -11.44 14.81 1.13
C PHE A 225 -10.93 15.41 -0.16
N TYR A 226 -11.23 14.76 -1.27
CA TYR A 226 -10.90 15.24 -2.61
C TYR A 226 -12.19 15.73 -3.28
N ASN A 227 -12.09 16.78 -4.10
CA ASN A 227 -13.24 17.20 -4.90
C ASN A 227 -13.47 16.25 -6.09
N LEU A 228 -14.67 16.31 -6.70
CA LEU A 228 -15.08 15.41 -7.78
C LEU A 228 -14.06 15.31 -8.94
N ASP A 229 -13.48 16.44 -9.34
CA ASP A 229 -12.52 16.51 -10.45
C ASP A 229 -11.06 16.21 -10.03
N CYS A 230 -10.84 15.83 -8.77
CA CYS A 230 -9.53 15.60 -8.15
C CYS A 230 -8.52 16.75 -8.38
N THR A 231 -9.00 17.99 -8.46
CA THR A 231 -8.17 19.18 -8.68
C THR A 231 -7.74 19.85 -7.38
N GLU A 232 -8.45 19.59 -6.30
CA GLU A 232 -8.18 20.09 -4.95
C GLU A 232 -8.62 19.10 -3.87
N LEU A 233 -8.04 19.29 -2.69
CA LEU A 233 -8.36 18.53 -1.49
C LEU A 233 -8.43 19.44 -0.28
N THR A 234 -9.17 18.99 0.73
CA THR A 234 -9.09 19.48 2.10
C THR A 234 -8.57 18.38 3.00
N TYR A 235 -7.83 18.73 4.04
CA TYR A 235 -7.35 17.76 5.01
C TYR A 235 -7.42 18.32 6.44
N ASN A 236 -7.60 17.40 7.39
CA ASN A 236 -7.47 17.62 8.82
C ASN A 236 -6.43 16.64 9.34
N TYR A 237 -5.38 17.14 9.98
CA TYR A 237 -4.32 16.35 10.59
C TYR A 237 -4.23 16.69 12.08
N LYS A 238 -4.21 15.66 12.92
CA LYS A 238 -4.08 15.78 14.37
C LYS A 238 -2.96 14.88 14.88
N GLU A 239 -2.09 15.44 15.70
CA GLU A 239 -1.04 14.70 16.40
C GLU A 239 -1.33 14.76 17.91
N PHE A 240 -1.21 13.62 18.58
CA PHE A 240 -1.49 13.47 20.00
C PHE A 240 -0.15 13.43 20.77
N GLY A 241 -0.02 14.29 21.79
CA GLY A 241 1.16 14.30 22.67
C GLY A 241 1.03 13.33 23.86
N GLU A 242 2.06 13.31 24.73
CA GLU A 242 2.24 12.41 25.90
C GLU A 242 1.09 12.34 26.96
N ASN A 243 -0.07 12.97 26.75
CA ASN A 243 -1.21 12.90 27.67
C ASN A 243 -2.59 12.99 26.95
N ASP A 244 -2.69 12.51 25.71
CA ASP A 244 -3.84 12.78 24.82
C ASP A 244 -4.15 14.28 24.65
N SER A 245 -3.20 15.16 25.00
CA SER A 245 -3.33 16.58 24.76
C SER A 245 -3.17 16.80 23.27
N GLU A 246 -4.29 17.04 22.59
CA GLU A 246 -4.32 17.36 21.17
C GLU A 246 -3.34 18.52 20.89
N ALA A 247 -2.34 18.27 20.04
CA ALA A 247 -1.71 19.38 19.34
C ALA A 247 -2.79 20.06 18.49
N ASN A 248 -2.71 21.39 18.34
CA ASN A 248 -3.72 22.12 17.59
C ASN A 248 -3.93 21.48 16.20
N PRO A 249 -5.16 21.07 15.83
CA PRO A 249 -5.43 20.41 14.56
C PRO A 249 -4.97 21.30 13.41
N LEU A 250 -4.23 20.70 12.48
CA LEU A 250 -3.80 21.36 11.25
C LEU A 250 -4.84 21.08 10.17
N ASN A 251 -5.56 22.13 9.79
CA ASN A 251 -6.51 22.09 8.68
C ASN A 251 -5.93 22.83 7.49
N GLY A 252 -6.09 22.27 6.29
CA GLY A 252 -5.57 22.89 5.08
C GLY A 252 -6.37 22.54 3.83
N LYS A 253 -6.13 23.34 2.79
CA LYS A 253 -6.63 23.14 1.44
C LYS A 253 -5.45 23.15 0.49
N VAL A 254 -5.39 22.18 -0.41
CA VAL A 254 -4.37 22.09 -1.47
C VAL A 254 -5.07 22.07 -2.82
N SER A 255 -4.63 22.89 -3.75
CA SER A 255 -5.20 22.99 -5.10
C SER A 255 -4.13 22.71 -6.16
N GLY A 256 -4.57 22.41 -7.37
CA GLY A 256 -3.69 22.12 -8.51
C GLY A 256 -3.07 20.72 -8.39
N LEU A 257 -3.84 19.72 -7.97
CA LEU A 257 -3.34 18.35 -7.85
C LEU A 257 -2.99 17.74 -9.22
N HIS A 258 -3.69 18.15 -10.28
CA HIS A 258 -3.47 17.73 -11.67
C HIS A 258 -2.26 18.44 -12.36
N ASN A 259 -1.07 18.33 -11.77
CA ASN A 259 0.15 18.99 -12.25
C ASN A 259 1.09 18.06 -13.05
N SER A 260 0.58 17.45 -14.13
CA SER A 260 1.25 16.64 -15.17
C SER A 260 1.39 15.12 -14.98
N ASP A 261 1.25 14.60 -13.76
CA ASP A 261 1.41 13.16 -13.47
C ASP A 261 0.07 12.55 -13.02
N ALA A 262 -0.06 11.22 -13.08
CA ALA A 262 -1.16 10.53 -12.41
C ALA A 262 -1.07 10.80 -10.90
N PHE A 263 -2.22 11.04 -10.27
CA PHE A 263 -2.32 11.51 -8.89
C PHE A 263 -3.09 10.50 -8.04
N PHE A 264 -2.55 10.20 -6.87
CA PHE A 264 -3.12 9.23 -5.96
C PHE A 264 -3.00 9.70 -4.51
N ASP A 265 -3.86 9.17 -3.63
CA ASP A 265 -3.58 9.22 -2.20
C ASP A 265 -2.35 8.34 -1.89
N ASN A 266 -1.63 8.65 -0.81
CA ASN A 266 -0.48 7.84 -0.42
C ASN A 266 -0.87 6.43 0.04
N ASN A 267 -2.02 6.28 0.69
CA ASN A 267 -2.50 4.98 1.19
C ASN A 267 -2.98 4.04 0.07
N GLN A 268 -3.25 4.55 -1.13
CA GLN A 268 -3.65 3.73 -2.28
C GLN A 268 -2.49 3.35 -3.21
N LEU A 269 -1.24 3.73 -2.89
CA LEU A 269 -0.07 3.54 -3.75
C LEU A 269 0.05 2.11 -4.29
N TYR A 270 0.06 1.11 -3.40
CA TYR A 270 0.28 -0.28 -3.82
C TYR A 270 -0.89 -0.84 -4.64
N THR A 271 -2.11 -0.39 -4.37
CA THR A 271 -3.29 -0.77 -5.16
C THR A 271 -3.32 -0.05 -6.52
N ALA A 272 -2.86 1.20 -6.60
CA ALA A 272 -2.69 1.89 -7.88
C ALA A 272 -1.64 1.21 -8.76
N VAL A 273 -0.52 0.76 -8.18
CA VAL A 273 0.54 0.03 -8.90
C VAL A 273 0.05 -1.31 -9.42
N ARG A 274 -0.80 -2.03 -8.68
CA ARG A 274 -1.50 -3.25 -9.14
C ARG A 274 -2.27 -3.03 -10.45
N GLY A 275 -2.72 -1.81 -10.73
CA GLY A 275 -3.45 -1.47 -11.96
C GLY A 275 -2.60 -1.16 -13.18
N MET A 276 -1.29 -0.96 -13.01
CA MET A 276 -0.38 -0.53 -14.08
C MET A 276 0.05 -1.73 -14.93
N SER A 277 0.27 -1.55 -16.23
CA SER A 277 0.82 -2.60 -17.12
C SER A 277 2.33 -2.84 -16.84
N LEU A 278 2.62 -3.51 -15.73
CA LEU A 278 3.97 -3.82 -15.27
C LEU A 278 4.69 -4.74 -16.27
N SER A 279 5.88 -4.34 -16.68
CA SER A 279 6.76 -5.10 -17.59
C SER A 279 8.20 -4.63 -17.46
N GLU A 280 9.14 -5.42 -17.99
CA GLU A 280 10.56 -5.04 -18.03
C GLU A 280 10.73 -3.72 -18.78
N GLY A 281 11.35 -2.73 -18.12
CA GLY A 281 11.58 -1.41 -18.71
C GLY A 281 10.42 -0.43 -18.57
N PHE A 282 9.30 -0.84 -17.96
CA PHE A 282 8.26 0.09 -17.52
C PHE A 282 8.86 1.11 -16.55
N SER A 283 8.58 2.40 -16.76
CA SER A 283 8.89 3.44 -15.79
C SER A 283 7.90 4.59 -15.87
N ALA A 284 7.37 5.00 -14.73
CA ALA A 284 6.44 6.12 -14.62
C ALA A 284 6.72 6.93 -13.36
N ASN A 285 6.45 8.24 -13.42
CA ASN A 285 6.33 9.05 -12.21
C ASN A 285 4.86 9.21 -11.89
N ILE A 286 4.53 9.11 -10.60
CA ILE A 286 3.19 9.39 -10.08
C ILE A 286 3.32 10.38 -8.92
N SER A 287 2.25 11.13 -8.69
CA SER A 287 2.12 12.08 -7.58
C SER A 287 1.28 11.48 -6.47
N LEU A 288 1.77 11.57 -5.23
CA LEU A 288 1.11 11.11 -4.02
C LEU A 288 0.85 12.30 -3.12
N PHE A 289 -0.36 12.47 -2.60
CA PHE A 289 -0.57 13.40 -1.49
C PHE A 289 -0.19 12.73 -0.17
N VAL A 290 0.73 13.37 0.56
CA VAL A 290 1.24 12.89 1.85
C VAL A 290 0.83 13.90 2.92
N PRO A 291 -0.26 13.66 3.67
CA PRO A 291 -0.78 14.60 4.67
C PRO A 291 0.26 14.99 5.73
N GLU A 292 1.11 14.04 6.13
CA GLU A 292 2.19 14.24 7.11
C GLU A 292 3.24 15.25 6.63
N ASN A 293 3.43 15.36 5.30
CA ASN A 293 4.29 16.36 4.67
C ASN A 293 3.53 17.62 4.24
N MET A 294 2.21 17.65 4.43
CA MET A 294 1.30 18.71 3.98
C MET A 294 1.49 19.02 2.50
N GLY A 295 1.72 18.00 1.67
CA GLY A 295 2.15 18.24 0.29
C GLY A 295 2.13 17.03 -0.62
N VAL A 296 2.32 17.34 -1.90
CA VAL A 296 2.41 16.34 -2.96
C VAL A 296 3.86 15.91 -3.14
N MET A 297 4.07 14.61 -3.18
CA MET A 297 5.34 13.97 -3.44
C MET A 297 5.32 13.24 -4.77
N LYS A 298 6.47 13.18 -5.44
CA LYS A 298 6.61 12.40 -6.68
C LYS A 298 7.41 11.14 -6.39
N VAL A 299 6.87 10.00 -6.81
CA VAL A 299 7.58 8.72 -6.80
C VAL A 299 7.76 8.20 -8.21
N ARG A 300 8.86 7.48 -8.41
CA ARG A 300 9.12 6.72 -9.62
C ARG A 300 8.81 5.25 -9.36
N ILE A 301 7.99 4.69 -10.24
CA ILE A 301 7.70 3.26 -10.33
C ILE A 301 8.54 2.70 -11.48
N THR A 302 9.20 1.57 -11.27
CA THR A 302 10.00 0.88 -12.31
C THR A 302 9.69 -0.61 -12.29
N GLY A 303 9.32 -1.17 -13.43
CA GLY A 303 9.10 -2.61 -13.60
C GLY A 303 10.39 -3.35 -13.95
N GLY A 304 10.60 -4.51 -13.32
CA GLY A 304 11.69 -5.42 -13.62
C GLY A 304 11.28 -6.57 -14.54
N ALA A 305 12.23 -7.45 -14.83
CA ALA A 305 11.97 -8.67 -15.59
C ALA A 305 11.06 -9.61 -14.79
N GLN A 306 10.06 -10.19 -15.47
CA GLN A 306 9.14 -11.15 -14.86
C GLN A 306 9.94 -12.35 -14.30
N GLY A 307 9.59 -12.78 -13.10
CA GLY A 307 10.14 -13.96 -12.45
C GLY A 307 9.10 -15.06 -12.28
N GLU A 308 9.55 -16.28 -12.00
CA GLU A 308 8.73 -17.40 -11.52
C GLU A 308 8.98 -17.58 -10.02
N LEU A 309 7.93 -17.83 -9.24
CA LEU A 309 8.08 -18.16 -7.82
C LEU A 309 8.86 -19.46 -7.66
N ASN A 310 9.84 -19.46 -6.78
CA ASN A 310 10.65 -20.63 -6.48
C ASN A 310 9.86 -21.62 -5.59
N PRO A 311 9.68 -22.89 -6.01
CA PRO A 311 8.88 -23.87 -5.25
C PRO A 311 9.38 -24.18 -3.84
N GLU A 312 10.67 -23.93 -3.54
CA GLU A 312 11.26 -24.17 -2.24
C GLU A 312 11.23 -22.91 -1.36
N THR A 313 11.74 -21.78 -1.87
CA THR A 313 11.87 -20.56 -1.06
C THR A 313 10.58 -19.75 -0.95
N ASP A 314 9.69 -19.85 -1.95
CA ASP A 314 8.45 -19.07 -2.01
C ASP A 314 7.22 -19.96 -1.71
N LYS A 315 7.45 -21.13 -1.11
CA LYS A 315 6.43 -22.15 -0.85
C LYS A 315 5.21 -21.59 -0.10
N GLY A 316 5.42 -20.71 0.88
CA GLY A 316 4.32 -20.10 1.64
C GLY A 316 3.37 -19.28 0.77
N ILE A 317 3.92 -18.46 -0.14
CA ILE A 317 3.13 -17.67 -1.11
C ILE A 317 2.36 -18.62 -2.05
N ILE A 318 3.04 -19.64 -2.58
CA ILE A 318 2.45 -20.61 -3.50
C ILE A 318 1.28 -21.33 -2.82
N ASP A 319 1.49 -21.86 -1.62
CA ASP A 319 0.45 -22.56 -0.85
C ASP A 319 -0.75 -21.63 -0.56
N ALA A 320 -0.51 -20.36 -0.22
CA ALA A 320 -1.57 -19.38 0.04
C ALA A 320 -2.42 -19.11 -1.20
N LEU A 321 -1.78 -18.97 -2.38
CA LEU A 321 -2.48 -18.78 -3.65
C LEU A 321 -3.25 -20.04 -4.06
N GLU A 322 -2.62 -21.22 -4.02
CA GLU A 322 -3.27 -22.47 -4.42
C GLU A 322 -4.45 -22.84 -3.51
N ALA A 323 -4.35 -22.54 -2.21
CA ALA A 323 -5.42 -22.80 -1.24
C ALA A 323 -6.75 -22.09 -1.59
N LYS A 324 -6.69 -20.92 -2.24
CA LYS A 324 -7.89 -20.18 -2.66
C LYS A 324 -8.19 -20.26 -4.15
N TYR A 325 -7.18 -20.16 -5.01
CA TYR A 325 -7.38 -20.07 -6.46
C TYR A 325 -7.22 -21.42 -7.17
N GLY A 326 -6.71 -22.45 -6.47
CA GLY A 326 -6.37 -23.74 -7.05
C GLY A 326 -4.97 -23.77 -7.68
N THR A 327 -4.55 -24.97 -8.09
CA THR A 327 -3.25 -25.22 -8.71
C THR A 327 -3.19 -24.61 -10.11
N PRO A 328 -2.07 -23.94 -10.49
CA PRO A 328 -1.92 -23.38 -11.83
C PRO A 328 -1.96 -24.46 -12.92
N ALA A 329 -2.47 -24.07 -14.09
CA ALA A 329 -2.45 -24.94 -15.25
C ALA A 329 -1.00 -25.16 -15.72
N ILE A 330 -0.61 -26.42 -15.85
CA ILE A 330 0.70 -26.78 -16.40
C ILE A 330 0.62 -26.64 -17.92
N PRO A 331 1.50 -25.84 -18.55
CA PRO A 331 1.56 -25.75 -20.01
C PRO A 331 1.75 -27.13 -20.63
N GLU A 332 1.01 -27.46 -21.69
CA GLU A 332 1.26 -28.69 -22.43
C GLU A 332 2.71 -28.67 -22.93
N LYS A 333 3.48 -29.73 -22.64
CA LYS A 333 4.84 -29.85 -23.16
C LYS A 333 4.78 -29.83 -24.69
N ASP A 334 5.40 -28.83 -25.32
CA ASP A 334 5.62 -28.85 -26.76
C ASP A 334 6.44 -30.09 -27.11
N GLU A 335 5.84 -31.01 -27.88
CA GLU A 335 6.44 -32.28 -28.32
C GLU A 335 7.76 -32.11 -29.11
N GLU A 336 8.14 -30.87 -29.45
CA GLU A 336 9.39 -30.52 -30.14
C GLU A 336 10.55 -30.08 -29.21
N SER A 337 10.35 -29.96 -27.89
CA SER A 337 11.42 -29.58 -26.95
C SER A 337 12.27 -30.79 -26.49
N THR A 338 13.05 -31.36 -27.41
CA THR A 338 14.01 -32.44 -27.11
C THR A 338 15.31 -31.91 -26.46
N GLU A 339 15.22 -31.32 -25.28
CA GLU A 339 16.38 -31.11 -24.40
C GLU A 339 16.06 -31.57 -22.97
N GLU A 340 15.74 -32.86 -22.83
CA GLU A 340 15.95 -33.56 -21.56
C GLU A 340 17.47 -33.66 -21.33
N THR A 341 18.02 -32.67 -20.62
CA THR A 341 19.33 -32.83 -20.01
C THR A 341 19.15 -33.84 -18.87
N GLU A 342 19.72 -35.03 -19.02
CA GLU A 342 19.72 -36.05 -17.96
C GLU A 342 20.30 -35.47 -16.66
N GLY A 343 19.43 -35.24 -15.68
CA GLY A 343 19.80 -34.97 -14.29
C GLY A 343 19.17 -33.69 -13.74
N GLU A 344 18.14 -33.86 -12.92
CA GLU A 344 17.31 -32.86 -12.22
C GLU A 344 16.09 -32.40 -13.03
N GLU A 345 14.91 -32.98 -12.73
CA GLU A 345 13.64 -32.35 -13.07
C GLU A 345 13.61 -30.98 -12.39
N VAL A 346 13.68 -29.91 -13.17
CA VAL A 346 13.51 -28.56 -12.63
C VAL A 346 12.08 -28.45 -12.11
N GLN A 347 11.94 -28.27 -10.80
CA GLN A 347 10.64 -28.05 -10.18
C GLN A 347 10.15 -26.65 -10.57
N HIS A 348 8.98 -26.58 -11.21
CA HIS A 348 8.32 -25.35 -11.62
C HIS A 348 7.09 -25.09 -10.76
N SER A 349 6.87 -23.84 -10.37
CA SER A 349 5.62 -23.42 -9.72
C SER A 349 4.56 -23.05 -10.75
N TYR A 350 4.95 -22.58 -11.94
CA TYR A 350 4.07 -21.97 -12.95
C TYR A 350 3.28 -20.74 -12.44
N ILE A 351 3.70 -20.16 -11.31
CA ILE A 351 3.18 -18.90 -10.79
C ILE A 351 4.24 -17.83 -11.00
N TYR A 352 3.92 -16.84 -11.83
CA TYR A 352 4.85 -15.77 -12.19
C TYR A 352 4.56 -14.49 -11.43
N TYR A 353 5.56 -13.63 -11.30
CA TYR A 353 5.44 -12.32 -10.67
C TYR A 353 6.17 -11.23 -11.45
N ASN A 354 5.65 -10.01 -11.36
CA ASN A 354 6.26 -8.78 -11.85
C ASN A 354 6.90 -8.03 -10.69
N PRO A 355 8.25 -7.95 -10.62
CA PRO A 355 8.92 -7.14 -9.62
C PRO A 355 8.82 -5.66 -9.96
N VAL A 356 8.58 -4.84 -8.94
CA VAL A 356 8.44 -3.40 -9.04
C VAL A 356 9.33 -2.73 -8.01
N SER A 357 10.11 -1.75 -8.45
CA SER A 357 10.84 -0.86 -7.56
C SER A 357 10.13 0.49 -7.44
N ILE A 358 9.95 0.96 -6.21
CA ILE A 358 9.34 2.25 -5.89
C ILE A 358 10.39 3.12 -5.18
N ALA A 359 10.70 4.26 -5.78
CA ALA A 359 11.69 5.20 -5.26
C ALA A 359 11.16 6.63 -5.29
N SER A 360 11.71 7.51 -4.46
CA SER A 360 11.47 8.95 -4.64
C SER A 360 11.96 9.39 -6.02
N ALA A 361 11.18 10.22 -6.71
CA ALA A 361 11.55 10.70 -8.05
C ALA A 361 12.81 11.59 -8.04
N ASP A 362 13.15 12.20 -6.90
CA ASP A 362 14.38 12.98 -6.70
C ASP A 362 15.63 12.11 -6.46
N GLY A 363 15.48 10.78 -6.41
CA GLY A 363 16.54 9.81 -6.19
C GLY A 363 17.05 9.75 -4.75
N ARG A 364 16.33 10.35 -3.79
CA ARG A 364 16.67 10.31 -2.36
C ARG A 364 15.80 9.30 -1.61
N GLY A 365 16.27 8.90 -0.43
CA GLY A 365 15.57 7.95 0.42
C GLY A 365 15.81 6.50 0.04
N VAL A 366 14.95 5.62 0.54
CA VAL A 366 15.04 4.17 0.35
C VAL A 366 14.21 3.72 -0.85
N VAL A 367 14.70 2.68 -1.54
CA VAL A 367 13.95 1.99 -2.59
C VAL A 367 13.18 0.84 -1.94
N ARG A 368 11.89 0.76 -2.24
CA ARG A 368 11.06 -0.40 -1.90
C ARG A 368 10.99 -1.33 -3.10
N ASN A 369 10.88 -2.62 -2.83
CA ASN A 369 10.60 -3.62 -3.85
C ASN A 369 9.29 -4.32 -3.53
N VAL A 370 8.45 -4.51 -4.55
CA VAL A 370 7.14 -5.14 -4.44
C VAL A 370 7.02 -6.18 -5.54
N TRP A 371 6.45 -7.34 -5.25
CA TRP A 371 6.11 -8.31 -6.27
C TRP A 371 4.59 -8.38 -6.40
N TYR A 372 4.11 -8.30 -7.64
CA TYR A 372 2.70 -8.55 -7.96
C TYR A 372 2.60 -9.81 -8.80
N ALA A 373 1.59 -10.64 -8.56
CA ALA A 373 1.32 -11.78 -9.42
C ALA A 373 1.22 -11.33 -10.88
N ALA A 374 1.93 -12.02 -11.78
CA ALA A 374 1.86 -11.71 -13.19
C ALA A 374 0.54 -12.21 -13.77
N ILE A 375 0.10 -11.54 -14.83
CA ILE A 375 -1.13 -11.87 -15.54
C ILE A 375 -0.71 -12.33 -16.92
N PRO A 376 -0.54 -13.65 -17.13
CA PRO A 376 -0.03 -14.18 -18.39
C PRO A 376 -1.07 -14.05 -19.53
N ASP A 377 -2.36 -14.00 -19.17
CA ASP A 377 -3.48 -13.80 -20.08
C ASP A 377 -4.50 -12.87 -19.40
N GLU A 378 -4.84 -11.76 -20.07
CA GLU A 378 -5.82 -10.78 -19.57
C GLU A 378 -7.22 -11.40 -19.42
N ASP A 379 -7.53 -12.43 -20.22
CA ASP A 379 -8.80 -13.18 -20.15
C ASP A 379 -8.78 -14.20 -18.99
N ASN A 380 -7.60 -14.55 -18.45
CA ASN A 380 -7.43 -15.48 -17.33
C ASN A 380 -6.55 -14.88 -16.22
N ASN A 381 -7.08 -13.85 -15.56
CA ASN A 381 -6.45 -13.16 -14.45
C ASN A 381 -6.68 -13.86 -13.10
N THR A 382 -6.27 -15.13 -12.98
CA THR A 382 -6.54 -15.99 -11.82
C THR A 382 -6.12 -15.34 -10.50
N TYR A 383 -4.89 -14.83 -10.43
CA TYR A 383 -4.30 -14.24 -9.22
C TYR A 383 -4.45 -12.72 -9.14
N ARG A 384 -5.19 -12.10 -10.07
CA ARG A 384 -5.63 -10.68 -10.00
C ARG A 384 -4.54 -9.65 -9.77
N ALA A 385 -3.30 -9.89 -10.20
CA ALA A 385 -2.15 -9.05 -9.82
C ALA A 385 -2.05 -8.76 -8.31
N THR A 386 -2.40 -9.75 -7.48
CA THR A 386 -2.27 -9.66 -6.02
C THR A 386 -0.83 -9.35 -5.63
N MET A 387 -0.63 -8.47 -4.65
CA MET A 387 0.69 -8.24 -4.07
C MET A 387 1.12 -9.52 -3.35
N LEU A 388 2.33 -10.00 -3.63
CA LEU A 388 2.87 -11.25 -3.11
C LEU A 388 3.92 -11.01 -2.03
N TYR A 389 4.69 -9.94 -2.21
CA TYR A 389 5.81 -9.59 -1.36
C TYR A 389 6.05 -8.07 -1.38
N LEU A 390 6.44 -7.51 -0.24
CA LEU A 390 6.89 -6.12 -0.08
C LEU A 390 8.13 -6.06 0.82
N SER A 391 9.22 -5.51 0.28
CA SER A 391 10.45 -5.18 1.01
C SER A 391 10.50 -3.68 1.31
N GLN A 392 10.58 -3.34 2.60
CA GLN A 392 10.60 -1.99 3.12
C GLN A 392 11.81 -1.77 4.04
N PRO A 393 12.90 -1.17 3.51
CA PRO A 393 14.04 -0.79 4.33
C PRO A 393 13.64 0.24 5.38
N LEU A 394 14.14 0.07 6.61
CA LEU A 394 13.89 0.98 7.72
C LEU A 394 14.84 2.18 7.69
N SER A 395 14.36 3.30 8.23
CA SER A 395 15.15 4.52 8.39
C SER A 395 16.43 4.24 9.19
N TYR A 396 17.47 5.02 8.90
CA TYR A 396 18.78 4.95 9.59
C TYR A 396 19.49 3.59 9.51
N GLY A 397 19.12 2.75 8.55
CA GLY A 397 19.77 1.46 8.31
C GLY A 397 19.56 0.49 9.47
N LEU A 398 18.32 0.42 9.97
CA LEU A 398 17.97 -0.45 11.10
C LEU A 398 17.60 -1.87 10.70
N GLY A 399 17.56 -2.17 9.41
CA GLY A 399 17.15 -3.46 8.86
C GLY A 399 16.06 -3.26 7.81
N THR A 400 15.40 -4.35 7.45
CA THR A 400 14.35 -4.35 6.41
C THR A 400 13.15 -5.16 6.88
N TRP A 401 11.96 -4.57 6.76
CA TRP A 401 10.71 -5.29 6.87
C TRP A 401 10.39 -6.01 5.57
N GLU A 402 9.94 -7.25 5.70
CA GLU A 402 9.50 -8.08 4.60
C GLU A 402 8.07 -8.54 4.88
N PHE A 403 7.13 -8.15 4.02
CA PHE A 403 5.75 -8.60 4.10
C PHE A 403 5.53 -9.65 3.03
N THR A 404 5.18 -10.86 3.43
CA THR A 404 4.97 -12.00 2.53
C THR A 404 3.52 -12.44 2.59
N LEU A 405 2.88 -12.69 1.44
CA LEU A 405 1.51 -13.18 1.40
C LEU A 405 1.42 -14.53 2.13
N ALA A 406 0.70 -14.54 3.24
CA ALA A 406 0.55 -15.71 4.11
C ALA A 406 -0.82 -16.37 3.92
N GLU A 407 -1.87 -15.58 3.71
CA GLU A 407 -3.21 -16.09 3.46
C GLU A 407 -3.98 -15.15 2.52
N VAL A 408 -4.70 -15.74 1.57
CA VAL A 408 -5.81 -15.08 0.88
C VAL A 408 -7.05 -15.46 1.67
N GLU A 409 -7.54 -14.62 2.58
CA GLU A 409 -8.65 -14.98 3.48
C GLU A 409 -9.97 -15.09 2.67
N SER A 410 -10.17 -14.15 1.73
CA SER A 410 -11.29 -14.13 0.78
C SER A 410 -10.88 -13.53 -0.56
N VAL A 411 -11.57 -13.98 -1.62
CA VAL A 411 -11.36 -13.49 -2.99
C VAL A 411 -12.50 -12.59 -3.44
N LEU A 412 -12.22 -11.75 -4.44
CA LEU A 412 -13.19 -10.88 -5.10
C LEU A 412 -14.20 -11.69 -5.93
N GLY A 413 -15.43 -11.84 -5.41
CA GLY A 413 -16.53 -12.55 -6.07
C GLY A 413 -16.45 -14.09 -6.01
N ASP A 414 -17.26 -14.78 -6.83
CA ASP A 414 -17.19 -16.26 -6.95
C ASP A 414 -15.91 -16.68 -7.68
N LEU A 415 -15.27 -17.75 -7.21
CA LEU A 415 -14.36 -18.54 -8.05
C LEU A 415 -15.22 -19.24 -9.12
N ALA A 416 -14.91 -19.01 -10.39
CA ALA A 416 -15.66 -19.55 -11.53
C ALA A 416 -15.73 -21.08 -11.55
#